data_AF-A0AAU8TZX6-F1
#
_entry.id   AF-A0AAU8TZX6-F1
#
_cell.length_a   1.000
_cell.length_b   1.000
_cell.length_c   1.000
_cell.angle_alpha   90.00
_cell.angle_beta   90.00
_cell.angle_gamma   90.00
#
_symmetry.space_group_name_H-M   'P 1'
#
loop_
_entity.id
_entity.type
_entity.pdbx_description
1 polymer ?
#
loop_
_entity_poly.entity_id
_entity_poly.type
_entity_poly.pdbx_seq_one_letter_code
_entity_poly.pdbx_strand_id
1 'polypeptide(L)' 'MDRKLADAHDQMLELAELLTDTLMKHVPGISEKHAEDVSIYMAKNRSVFAAAFKNNVSALSELTEAAGTEG' A
#
# COMPACT_ATOMS: atom_id res chain seq x y z
N MET A 1 -9.06 4.23 -23.86
CA MET A 1 -8.64 3.10 -23.00
C MET A 1 -8.38 3.57 -21.56
N ASP A 2 -8.89 4.74 -21.21
CA ASP A 2 -8.48 5.54 -20.05
C ASP A 2 -9.33 5.24 -18.81
N ARG A 3 -10.54 4.71 -19.01
CA ARG A 3 -11.51 4.46 -17.94
C ARG A 3 -11.06 3.37 -16.97
N LYS A 4 -10.36 2.33 -17.45
CA LYS A 4 -9.83 1.25 -16.59
C LYS A 4 -8.63 1.70 -15.75
N LEU A 5 -7.82 2.60 -16.30
CA LEU A 5 -6.67 3.17 -15.60
C LEU A 5 -7.12 4.16 -14.54
N ALA A 6 -8.13 4.97 -14.84
CA ALA A 6 -8.78 5.85 -13.88
C ALA A 6 -9.42 5.06 -12.73
N ASP A 7 -10.19 4.01 -13.03
CA ASP A 7 -10.84 3.17 -12.02
C ASP A 7 -9.82 2.47 -11.09
N ALA A 8 -8.72 1.97 -11.65
CA ALA A 8 -7.64 1.38 -10.85
C ALA A 8 -6.95 2.42 -9.95
N HIS A 9 -6.80 3.65 -10.44
CA HIS A 9 -6.23 4.75 -9.66
C HIS A 9 -7.17 5.21 -8.54
N ASP A 10 -8.46 5.35 -8.80
CA ASP A 10 -9.47 5.70 -7.79
C ASP A 10 -9.52 4.64 -6.68
N GLN A 11 -9.53 3.35 -7.03
CA GLN A 11 -9.45 2.26 -6.05
C GLN A 11 -8.16 2.29 -5.22
N MET A 12 -7.05 2.71 -5.83
CA MET A 12 -5.79 2.84 -5.10
C MET A 12 -5.85 3.96 -4.07
N LEU A 13 -6.42 5.11 -4.43
CA LEU A 13 -6.58 6.25 -3.53
C LEU A 13 -7.55 5.95 -2.40
N GLU A 14 -8.70 5.34 -2.71
CA GLU A 14 -9.69 4.94 -1.70
C GLU A 14 -9.08 3.97 -0.67
N LEU A 15 -8.28 3.00 -1.13
CA LEU A 15 -7.59 2.07 -0.24
C LEU A 15 -6.56 2.76 0.65
N ALA A 16 -5.78 3.69 0.09
CA ALA A 16 -4.78 4.44 0.84
C ALA A 16 -5.42 5.32 1.92
N GLU A 17 -6.56 5.95 1.63
CA GLU A 17 -7.29 6.77 2.60
C GLU A 17 -7.80 5.93 3.78
N LEU A 18 -8.45 4.79 3.49
CA LEU A 18 -8.97 3.88 4.52
C LEU A 18 -7.85 3.28 5.38
N LEU A 19 -6.71 2.91 4.77
CA LEU A 19 -5.54 2.43 5.50
C LEU A 19 -4.96 3.52 6.40
N THR A 20 -4.88 4.77 5.92
CA THR A 20 -4.35 5.91 6.68
C THR A 20 -5.20 6.16 7.92
N ASP A 21 -6.52 6.23 7.74
CA ASP A 21 -7.47 6.39 8.84
C ASP A 21 -7.40 5.23 9.85
N THR A 22 -7.30 3.99 9.36
CA THR A 22 -7.14 2.81 10.22
C THR A 22 -5.83 2.85 11.01
N LEU A 23 -4.71 3.17 10.37
CA LEU A 23 -3.41 3.29 11.02
C LEU A 23 -3.41 4.40 12.07
N MET A 24 -3.97 5.56 11.76
CA MET A 24 -4.11 6.68 12.70
C MET A 24 -4.94 6.31 13.93
N LYS A 25 -6.01 5.52 13.75
CA LYS A 25 -6.89 5.07 14.84
C LYS A 25 -6.28 3.96 15.69
N HIS A 26 -5.52 3.05 15.09
CA HIS A 26 -5.05 1.83 15.74
C HIS A 26 -3.56 1.83 16.13
N VAL A 27 -2.74 2.74 15.56
CA VAL A 27 -1.31 2.85 15.84
C VAL A 27 -1.06 4.14 16.65
N PRO A 28 -1.11 4.08 17.99
CA PRO A 28 -0.86 5.26 18.82
C PRO A 28 0.56 5.77 18.59
N GLY A 29 0.68 7.05 18.23
CA GLY A 29 1.96 7.72 18.00
C GLY A 29 2.45 7.70 16.55
N ILE A 30 1.69 7.12 15.61
CA ILE A 30 1.97 7.34 14.19
C ILE A 30 1.64 8.79 13.81
N SER A 31 2.51 9.42 13.01
CA SER A 31 2.23 10.74 12.46
C SER A 31 1.35 10.59 11.22
N GLU A 32 0.44 11.53 10.99
CA GLU A 32 -0.44 11.55 9.81
C GLU A 32 0.33 11.35 8.50
N LYS A 33 1.45 12.06 8.35
CA LYS A 33 2.36 11.90 7.20
C LYS A 33 2.87 10.46 7.05
N HIS A 34 3.32 9.83 8.13
CA HIS A 34 3.79 8.44 8.07
C HIS A 34 2.67 7.47 7.77
N ALA A 35 1.47 7.69 8.31
CA ALA A 35 0.30 6.88 8.02
C ALA A 35 -0.08 6.97 6.53
N GLU A 36 -0.05 8.19 5.96
CA GLU A 36 -0.31 8.42 4.54
C GLU A 36 0.77 7.77 3.65
N ASP A 37 2.05 8.04 3.91
CA ASP A 37 3.18 7.48 3.16
C ASP A 37 3.13 5.94 3.12
N VAL A 38 2.90 5.30 4.27
CA VAL A 38 2.77 3.84 4.37
C VAL A 38 1.55 3.34 3.59
N SER A 39 0.41 4.01 3.72
CA SER A 39 -0.84 3.58 3.07
C SER A 39 -0.79 3.71 1.56
N ILE A 40 -0.20 4.80 1.04
CA ILE A 40 0.05 4.98 -0.38
C ILE A 40 0.98 3.88 -0.91
N TYR A 41 2.06 3.57 -0.17
CA TYR A 41 2.97 2.49 -0.55
C TYR A 41 2.28 1.13 -0.60
N MET A 42 1.46 0.82 0.41
CA MET A 42 0.67 -0.41 0.46
C MET A 42 -0.35 -0.49 -0.68
N ALA A 43 -1.03 0.61 -1.00
CA ALA A 43 -2.02 0.66 -2.06
C ALA A 43 -1.40 0.51 -3.46
N LYS A 44 -0.24 1.13 -3.70
CA LYS A 44 0.54 0.95 -4.95
C LYS A 44 0.94 -0.51 -5.16
N ASN A 45 1.27 -1.20 -4.07
CA ASN A 45 1.73 -2.58 -4.06
C ASN A 45 0.62 -3.55 -3.62
N ARG A 46 -0.67 -3.18 -3.78
CA ARG A 46 -1.81 -3.90 -3.19
C ARG A 46 -1.80 -5.39 -3.49
N SER A 47 -1.34 -5.79 -4.67
CA SER A 47 -1.32 -7.18 -5.11
C SER A 47 -0.34 -8.02 -4.29
N VAL A 48 0.84 -7.47 -3.98
CA VAL A 48 1.87 -8.15 -3.19
C VAL A 48 1.46 -8.22 -1.73
N PHE A 49 0.96 -7.11 -1.18
CA PHE A 49 0.38 -7.08 0.16
C PHE A 49 -0.79 -8.04 0.30
N ALA A 50 -1.70 -8.10 -0.68
CA ALA A 50 -2.82 -9.05 -0.67
C ALA A 50 -2.35 -10.51 -0.70
N ALA A 51 -1.33 -10.84 -1.50
CA ALA A 51 -0.73 -12.17 -1.51
C ALA A 51 -0.08 -12.51 -0.15
N ALA A 52 0.61 -11.55 0.44
CA ALA A 52 1.23 -11.66 1.75
C ALA A 52 0.21 -11.93 2.86
N PHE A 53 -0.86 -11.12 2.93
CA PHE A 53 -1.93 -11.29 3.92
C PHE A 53 -2.75 -12.57 3.71
N LYS A 54 -2.83 -13.08 2.48
CA LYS A 54 -3.62 -14.28 2.17
C LYS A 54 -2.98 -15.55 2.72
N ASN A 55 -1.71 -15.81 2.37
CA ASN A 55 -0.95 -16.96 2.89
C ASN A 55 0.54 -16.93 2.54
N ASN A 56 0.98 -16.01 1.68
CA ASN A 56 2.33 -16.01 1.13
C ASN A 56 3.14 -14.84 1.68
N VAL A 57 3.53 -14.91 2.95
CA VAL A 57 4.30 -13.84 3.61
C VAL A 57 5.60 -13.52 2.83
N SER A 58 6.20 -14.51 2.17
CA SER A 58 7.37 -14.32 1.30
C SER A 58 7.12 -13.46 0.07
N ALA A 59 5.87 -13.18 -0.33
CA ALA A 59 5.56 -12.21 -1.38
C ALA A 59 6.10 -10.80 -1.01
N LEU A 60 6.15 -10.44 0.28
CA LEU A 60 6.74 -9.17 0.70
C LEU A 60 8.23 -9.05 0.33
N SER A 61 8.94 -10.16 0.16
CA SER A 61 10.33 -10.14 -0.30
C SER A 61 10.47 -9.54 -1.69
N GLU A 62 9.46 -9.68 -2.56
CA GLU A 62 9.44 -9.07 -3.90
C GLU A 62 9.47 -7.53 -3.83
N LEU A 63 8.95 -6.94 -2.76
CA LEU A 63 8.97 -5.49 -2.54
C LEU A 63 10.35 -4.97 -2.12
N THR A 64 11.14 -5.81 -1.44
CA THR A 64 12.48 -5.43 -0.98
C THR A 64 13.46 -5.35 -2.14
N GLU A 65 13.29 -6.20 -3.16
CA GLU A 65 14.13 -6.20 -4.37
C GLU A 65 13.83 -4.99 -5.27
N ALA A 66 12.56 -4.58 -5.34
CA ALA A 66 12.15 -3.40 -6.11
C ALA A 66 12.70 -2.07 -5.53
N ALA A 67 12.87 -1.98 -4.21
CA ALA A 67 13.47 -0.82 -3.55
C ALA A 67 15.02 -0.79 -3.64
N GLY A 68 15.66 -1.94 -3.93
CA GLY A 68 17.11 -2.09 -3.93
C GLY A 68 17.80 -1.97 -5.30
N THR A 69 17.07 -1.68 -6.38
CA THR A 69 17.62 -1.62 -7.76
C THR A 69 18.01 -0.19 -8.19
N GLU A 70 18.03 0.78 -7.27
CA GLU A 70 18.70 2.07 -7.47
C GLU A 70 20.11 2.00 -6.87
N GLY A 71 21.00 1.25 -7.53
CA GLY A 71 22.43 1.14 -7.19
C GLY A 71 23.30 1.52 -8.38
#